data_AF-A0AAX3ESU8-F1
#
_entry.id   AF-A0AAX3ESU8-F1
#
_cell.length_a   1.000
_cell.length_b   1.000
_cell.length_c   1.000
_cell.angle_alpha   90.00
_cell.angle_beta   90.00
_cell.angle_gamma   90.00
#
_symmetry.space_group_name_H-M   'P 1'
#
loop_
_entity.id
_entity.type
_entity.pdbx_description
1 polymer ?
#
loop_
_entity_poly.entity_id
_entity_poly.type
_entity_poly.pdbx_seq_one_letter_code
_entity_poly.pdbx_strand_id
1 'polypeptide(L)'
;MAKYLLDIHIFIWVTCEADKLPKRCAEILSDDTHTIYLSMATICEMQIKNQLGKLPLNQRLNVIIDDVIKNNLYHILPITENHILNLQTLEFHHIPL
;
A
#
# COMPACT_ATOMS: atom_id res chain seq x y z
N MET A 1 -11.03 15.90 -7.94
CA MET A 1 -10.05 14.81 -8.14
C MET A 1 -8.95 14.93 -7.10
N ALA A 2 -8.99 14.05 -6.11
CA ALA A 2 -7.97 13.95 -5.05
C ALA A 2 -7.10 12.70 -5.27
N LYS A 3 -5.88 12.73 -4.71
CA LYS A 3 -4.91 11.64 -4.79
C LYS A 3 -4.68 11.09 -3.39
N TYR A 4 -4.76 9.78 -3.24
CA TYR A 4 -4.55 9.10 -1.96
C TYR A 4 -3.46 8.06 -2.10
N LEU A 5 -2.57 7.98 -1.11
CA LEU A 5 -1.60 6.90 -0.98
C LEU A 5 -2.07 5.97 0.13
N LEU A 6 -2.18 4.67 -0.16
CA LEU A 6 -2.63 3.70 0.82
C LEU A 6 -1.52 3.32 1.80
N ASP A 7 -1.87 3.38 3.09
CA ASP A 7 -1.13 2.69 4.14
C ASP A 7 -1.30 1.17 4.00
N ILE A 8 -0.31 0.41 4.47
CA ILE A 8 -0.34 -1.06 4.45
C ILE A 8 -1.60 -1.61 5.14
N HIS A 9 -2.04 -1.04 6.25
CA HIS A 9 -3.19 -1.56 7.00
C HIS A 9 -4.49 -1.42 6.21
N ILE A 10 -4.66 -0.30 5.49
CA ILE A 10 -5.84 -0.09 4.63
C ILE A 10 -5.87 -1.11 3.50
N PHE A 11 -4.73 -1.34 2.85
CA PHE A 11 -4.64 -2.33 1.77
C PHE A 11 -4.91 -3.76 2.27
N ILE A 12 -4.40 -4.12 3.46
CA ILE A 12 -4.69 -5.42 4.10
C ILE A 12 -6.19 -5.55 4.39
N TRP A 13 -6.82 -4.53 4.97
CA TRP A 13 -8.25 -4.60 5.28
C TRP A 13 -9.09 -4.74 4.01
N VAL A 14 -8.81 -3.97 2.96
CA VAL A 14 -9.53 -4.10 1.68
C VAL A 14 -9.40 -5.51 1.09
N THR A 15 -8.22 -6.13 1.19
CA THR A 15 -7.93 -7.41 0.52
C THR A 15 -8.25 -8.66 1.35
N CYS A 16 -8.18 -8.57 2.67
CA CYS A 16 -8.21 -9.73 3.56
C CYS A 16 -9.24 -9.63 4.69
N GLU A 17 -9.59 -8.41 5.14
CA GLU A 17 -10.40 -8.16 6.35
C GLU A 17 -11.35 -6.96 6.12
N ALA A 18 -12.22 -7.07 5.12
CA ALA A 18 -13.03 -5.94 4.64
C ALA A 18 -14.00 -5.39 5.72
N ASP A 19 -14.34 -6.20 6.71
CA ASP A 19 -15.12 -5.83 7.89
C ASP A 19 -14.41 -4.82 8.79
N LYS A 20 -13.07 -4.78 8.77
CA LYS A 20 -12.26 -3.82 9.53
C LYS A 20 -12.04 -2.50 8.79
N LEU A 21 -12.45 -2.39 7.52
CA LEU A 21 -12.25 -1.20 6.72
C LEU A 21 -13.17 -0.05 7.23
N PRO A 22 -12.60 1.10 7.64
CA PRO A 22 -13.42 2.23 8.06
C PRO A 22 -14.32 2.72 6.92
N LYS A 23 -15.57 3.08 7.25
CA LYS A 23 -16.58 3.53 6.27
C LYS A 23 -16.06 4.64 5.35
N ARG A 24 -15.35 5.62 5.91
CA ARG A 24 -14.76 6.72 5.15
C ARG A 24 -13.71 6.25 4.13
N CYS A 25 -12.91 5.24 4.48
CA CYS A 25 -11.94 4.66 3.56
C CYS A 25 -12.65 3.92 2.42
N ALA A 26 -13.69 3.15 2.73
CA ALA A 26 -14.52 2.49 1.72
C ALA A 26 -15.17 3.49 0.75
N GLU A 27 -15.70 4.60 1.27
CA GLU A 27 -16.27 5.70 0.46
C GLU A 27 -15.22 6.33 -0.47
N ILE A 28 -14.01 6.62 0.04
CA ILE A 28 -12.91 7.15 -0.78
C ILE A 28 -12.49 6.18 -1.88
N LEU A 29 -12.38 4.89 -1.55
CA LEU A 29 -11.93 3.84 -2.46
C LEU A 29 -12.96 3.45 -3.53
N SER A 30 -14.26 3.69 -3.27
CA SER A 30 -15.35 3.39 -4.20
C SER A 30 -15.68 4.55 -5.13
N ASP A 31 -15.03 5.70 -4.95
CA ASP A 31 -15.21 6.88 -5.81
C ASP A 31 -14.13 6.90 -6.89
N ASP A 32 -14.53 6.52 -8.11
CA ASP A 32 -13.67 6.45 -9.30
C ASP A 32 -13.11 7.82 -9.74
N THR A 33 -13.58 8.94 -9.16
CA THR A 33 -13.00 10.27 -9.41
C THR A 33 -11.71 10.51 -8.63
N HIS A 34 -11.34 9.60 -7.72
CA HIS A 34 -10.08 9.63 -7.00
C HIS A 34 -9.00 8.79 -7.67
N THR A 35 -7.75 9.20 -7.52
CA THR A 35 -6.60 8.37 -7.90
C THR A 35 -6.00 7.74 -6.66
N ILE A 36 -6.01 6.42 -6.63
CA ILE A 36 -5.48 5.64 -5.52
C ILE A 36 -4.11 5.10 -5.89
N TYR A 37 -3.13 5.32 -5.02
CA TYR A 37 -1.76 4.88 -5.17
C TYR A 37 -1.40 3.82 -4.13
N LEU A 38 -0.59 2.85 -4.54
CA LEU A 38 0.03 1.85 -3.66
C LEU A 38 1.56 1.95 -3.80
N SER A 39 2.26 2.19 -2.69
CA SER A 39 3.73 2.30 -2.71
C SER A 39 4.39 0.93 -2.89
N MET A 40 5.51 0.88 -3.62
CA MET A 40 6.36 -0.30 -3.66
C MET A 40 6.89 -0.71 -2.28
N ALA A 41 7.06 0.23 -1.34
CA ALA A 41 7.41 -0.10 0.05
C ALA A 41 6.34 -0.96 0.72
N THR A 42 5.06 -0.66 0.51
CA THR A 42 3.94 -1.43 1.05
C THR A 42 3.99 -2.87 0.55
N ILE A 43 4.24 -3.08 -0.74
CA ILE A 43 4.36 -4.43 -1.32
C ILE A 43 5.54 -5.19 -0.71
N CYS A 44 6.69 -4.52 -0.52
CA CYS A 44 7.86 -5.10 0.12
C CYS A 44 7.57 -5.52 1.58
N GLU A 45 6.97 -4.63 2.38
CA GLU A 45 6.61 -4.92 3.77
C GLU A 45 5.61 -6.08 3.86
N MET A 46 4.60 -6.12 2.99
CA MET A 46 3.66 -7.25 2.93
C MET A 46 4.35 -8.56 2.61
N GLN A 47 5.27 -8.58 1.64
CA GLN A 47 6.01 -9.79 1.29
C GLN A 47 6.85 -10.29 2.47
N ILE A 48 7.54 -9.39 3.17
CA ILE A 48 8.32 -9.72 4.37
C ILE A 48 7.40 -10.26 5.47
N LYS A 49 6.27 -9.60 5.76
CA LYS A 49 5.33 -10.06 6.80
C LYS A 49 4.70 -11.41 6.46
N ASN A 50 4.37 -11.65 5.20
CA ASN A 50 3.84 -12.93 4.73
C ASN A 50 4.88 -14.05 4.89
N GLN A 51 6.16 -13.81 4.53
CA GLN A 51 7.24 -14.78 4.75
C GLN A 51 7.47 -15.10 6.23
N LEU A 52 7.31 -14.11 7.11
CA LEU A 52 7.40 -14.29 8.57
C LEU A 52 6.14 -14.93 9.19
N GLY A 53 5.11 -15.25 8.40
CA GLY A 53 3.84 -15.78 8.89
C GLY A 53 3.00 -14.77 9.70
N LYS A 54 3.37 -13.49 9.68
CA LYS A 54 2.71 -12.40 10.41
C LYS A 54 1.56 -11.75 9.63
N LEU A 55 1.47 -12.07 8.34
CA LEU A 55 0.38 -11.62 7.47
C LEU A 55 -0.13 -12.84 6.69
N PRO A 56 -1.13 -13.57 7.21
CA PRO A 56 -1.73 -14.66 6.48
C PRO A 56 -2.57 -14.09 5.33
N LEU A 57 -2.12 -14.31 4.10
CA LEU A 57 -2.87 -13.91 2.91
C LEU A 57 -3.73 -15.09 2.42
N ASN A 58 -4.98 -14.80 2.06
CA ASN A 58 -5.91 -15.79 1.50
C ASN A 58 -5.48 -16.29 0.11
N GLN A 59 -4.54 -15.59 -0.53
CA GLN A 59 -3.99 -15.87 -1.85
C GLN A 59 -2.55 -15.39 -1.93
N ARG A 60 -1.76 -15.90 -2.89
CA ARG A 60 -0.36 -15.49 -3.04
C ARG A 60 -0.29 -14.00 -3.37
N LEU A 61 0.65 -13.27 -2.75
CA LEU A 61 0.77 -11.81 -2.92
C LEU A 61 0.88 -11.38 -4.39
N ASN A 62 1.60 -12.14 -5.23
CA ASN A 62 1.72 -11.84 -6.65
C ASN A 62 0.35 -11.87 -7.38
N VAL A 63 -0.55 -12.77 -6.99
CA VAL A 63 -1.90 -12.85 -7.56
C VAL A 63 -2.72 -11.61 -7.16
N ILE A 64 -2.62 -11.16 -5.91
CA ILE A 64 -3.29 -9.94 -5.42
C ILE A 64 -2.80 -8.72 -6.21
N ILE A 65 -1.48 -8.57 -6.36
CA ILE A 65 -0.90 -7.41 -7.05
C ILE A 65 -1.23 -7.43 -8.55
N ASP A 66 -1.20 -8.61 -9.18
CA ASP A 66 -1.61 -8.74 -10.59
C ASP A 66 -3.06 -8.31 -10.79
N ASP A 67 -3.97 -8.67 -9.88
CA ASP A 67 -5.38 -8.29 -9.95
C ASP A 67 -5.57 -6.78 -9.78
N VAL A 68 -4.86 -6.17 -8.82
CA VAL A 68 -4.86 -4.71 -8.60
C VAL A 68 -4.42 -3.95 -9.87
N ILE A 69 -3.37 -4.43 -10.54
CA ILE A 69 -2.82 -3.79 -11.73
C ILE A 69 -3.73 -4.02 -12.95
N LYS A 70 -4.19 -5.27 -13.18
CA LYS A 70 -5.00 -5.63 -14.35
C LYS A 70 -6.35 -4.93 -14.35
N ASN A 71 -6.99 -4.82 -13.18
CA ASN A 71 -8.25 -4.11 -13.05
C ASN A 71 -8.06 -2.60 -12.89
N ASN A 72 -6.82 -2.10 -13.02
CA ASN A 72 -6.47 -0.70 -12.92
C ASN A 72 -7.02 -0.03 -11.63
N LEU A 73 -7.07 -0.81 -10.54
CA LEU A 73 -7.64 -0.38 -9.27
C LEU A 73 -6.72 0.66 -8.63
N TYR A 74 -5.41 0.35 -8.57
CA TYR A 74 -4.42 1.20 -7.93
C TYR A 74 -3.21 1.45 -8.83
N HIS A 75 -2.67 2.67 -8.77
CA HIS A 75 -1.41 3.01 -9.41
C HIS A 75 -0.23 2.65 -8.51
N ILE A 76 0.65 1.77 -8.98
CA ILE A 76 1.87 1.45 -8.24
C ILE A 76 2.83 2.64 -8.29
N LEU A 77 3.20 3.16 -7.13
CA LEU A 77 4.17 4.23 -7.00
C LEU A 77 5.57 3.63 -6.79
N PRO A 78 6.49 3.75 -7.77
CA PRO A 78 7.81 3.16 -7.68
C PRO A 78 8.66 3.90 -6.65
N ILE A 79 9.55 3.17 -5.99
CA ILE A 79 10.64 3.74 -5.21
C ILE A 79 11.88 3.74 -6.10
N THR A 80 12.41 4.93 -6.36
CA THR A 80 13.57 5.14 -7.22
C THR A 80 14.79 5.49 -6.38
N GLU A 81 15.98 5.40 -6.96
CA GLU A 81 17.21 5.88 -6.33
C GLU A 81 17.08 7.33 -5.84
N ASN A 82 16.50 8.22 -6.65
CA ASN A 82 16.31 9.61 -6.26
C ASN A 82 15.41 9.77 -5.03
N HIS A 83 14.39 8.91 -4.86
CA HIS A 83 13.58 8.92 -3.62
C HIS A 83 14.42 8.53 -2.40
N ILE A 84 15.34 7.57 -2.56
CA ILE A 84 16.21 7.10 -1.48
C ILE A 84 17.27 8.14 -1.14
N LEU A 85 17.94 8.74 -2.14
CA LEU A 85 18.98 9.75 -1.92
C LEU A 85 18.42 11.02 -1.26
N ASN A 86 17.17 11.39 -1.55
CA ASN A 86 16.51 12.53 -0.90
C ASN A 86 16.12 12.27 0.56
N LEU A 87 16.24 11.05 1.09
CA LEU A 87 16.05 10.81 2.53
C LEU A 87 17.02 11.63 3.38
N GLN A 88 18.21 11.97 2.85
CA GLN A 88 19.19 12.83 3.53
C GLN A 88 18.67 14.24 3.84
N THR A 89 17.64 14.70 3.11
CA THR A 89 17.05 16.04 3.29
C THR A 89 15.92 16.03 4.32
N LEU A 90 15.50 14.86 4.80
CA LEU A 90 14.46 14.76 5.82
C LEU A 90 15.07 15.03 7.18
N GLU A 91 14.36 15.80 8.01
CA GLU A 91 14.75 16.00 9.39
C GLU A 91 14.69 14.65 10.15
N PHE A 92 15.77 14.33 10.87
CA PHE A 92 15.78 13.18 11.78
C PHE A 92 14.91 13.49 13.00
N HIS A 93 13.63 13.17 12.92
CA HIS A 93 12.73 13.26 14.09
C HIS A 93 12.95 12.11 15.09
N HIS A 94 13.62 11.04 14.68
CA HIS A 94 14.08 9.96 15.52
C HIS A 94 15.58 9.75 15.29
N ILE A 95 16.37 9.83 16.37
CA ILE A 95 17.82 9.66 16.37
C ILE A 95 18.13 8.26 15.81
N PRO A 96 19.01 8.12 14.81
CA PRO A 96 19.54 6.82 14.42
C PRO A 96 20.38 6.28 15.58
N LEU A 97 20.05 5.09 16.07
CA LEU A 97 20.96 4.26 16.87
C LEU A 97 22.13 3.79 16.00
#